data_AF-A0A0K2SQH1-F1
#
_entry.id   AF-A0A0K2SQH1-F1
#
_cell.length_a   1.000
_cell.length_b   1.000
_cell.length_c   1.000
_cell.angle_alpha   90.00
_cell.angle_beta   90.00
_cell.angle_gamma   90.00
#
_symmetry.space_group_name_H-M   'P 1'
#
loop_
_entity.id
_entity.type
_entity.pdbx_description
1 polymer ?
#
loop_
_entity_poly.entity_id
_entity_poly.type
_entity_poly.pdbx_seq_one_letter_code
_entity_poly.pdbx_strand_id
1 'polypeptide(L)'
;MNEITETLWEEYEAFRGRSLAEYDLVYLFLDAVFEPLRRTGTTREGILCAWGITGRRVLLHLALGNKESYANRLEFLRDMVSRGLQTPLTATTEGAPGLIRAVEDMGPKSLRVRCWAHKARTSSTRCRRRCAPR
;
A
#
# COMPACT_ATOMS: atom_id res chain seq x y z
N MET A 1 10.41 -17.68 -21.37
CA MET A 1 9.42 -16.67 -20.93
C MET A 1 8.33 -16.65 -21.98
N ASN A 2 7.06 -16.66 -21.59
CA ASN A 2 5.94 -16.70 -22.52
C ASN A 2 5.66 -15.27 -23.01
N GLU A 3 5.31 -15.06 -24.29
CA GLU A 3 5.06 -13.74 -24.90
C GLU A 3 4.10 -12.88 -24.08
N ILE A 4 3.03 -13.51 -23.58
CA ILE A 4 2.03 -12.88 -22.70
C ILE A 4 2.65 -12.31 -21.40
N THR A 5 3.68 -12.97 -20.87
CA THR A 5 4.35 -12.52 -19.63
C THR A 5 5.17 -11.25 -19.87
N GLU A 6 5.80 -11.12 -21.04
CA GLU A 6 6.56 -9.92 -21.40
C GLU A 6 5.63 -8.71 -21.58
N THR A 7 4.54 -8.89 -22.33
CA THR A 7 3.57 -7.80 -22.54
C THR A 7 2.98 -7.31 -21.23
N LEU A 8 2.60 -8.22 -20.33
CA LEU A 8 2.10 -7.83 -19.00
C LEU A 8 3.17 -7.12 -18.16
N TRP A 9 4.45 -7.47 -18.33
CA TRP A 9 5.54 -6.81 -17.63
C TRP A 9 5.74 -5.38 -18.13
N GLU A 10 5.70 -5.17 -19.45
CA GLU A 10 5.77 -3.83 -20.05
C GLU A 10 4.59 -2.94 -19.63
N GLU A 11 3.38 -3.49 -19.64
CA GLU A 11 2.18 -2.78 -19.14
C GLU A 11 2.30 -2.42 -17.66
N TYR A 12 2.87 -3.32 -16.86
CA TYR A 12 3.11 -3.07 -15.44
C TYR A 12 4.15 -1.95 -15.22
N GLU A 13 5.27 -1.97 -15.94
CA GLU A 13 6.29 -0.91 -15.84
C GLU A 13 5.74 0.44 -16.33
N ALA A 14 4.95 0.46 -17.41
CA ALA A 14 4.25 1.66 -17.86
C ALA A 14 3.25 2.17 -16.81
N PHE A 15 2.48 1.27 -16.20
CA PHE A 15 1.57 1.59 -15.09
C PHE A 15 2.33 2.18 -13.89
N ARG A 16 3.48 1.59 -13.55
CA ARG A 16 4.31 1.97 -12.42
C ARG A 16 4.97 3.34 -12.62
N GLY A 17 5.41 3.64 -13.85
CA GLY A 17 6.13 4.88 -14.18
C GLY A 17 5.25 6.07 -14.54
N ARG A 18 3.94 5.90 -14.74
CA ARG A 18 3.06 6.99 -15.20
C ARG A 18 2.98 8.15 -14.20
N SER A 19 2.73 9.35 -14.75
CA SER A 19 2.48 10.57 -13.97
C SER A 19 1.26 10.41 -13.07
N LEU A 20 1.35 10.97 -11.86
CA LEU A 20 0.26 11.06 -10.90
C LEU A 20 -0.24 12.51 -10.70
N ALA A 21 0.36 13.48 -11.40
CA ALA A 21 0.05 14.90 -11.24
C ALA A 21 -1.36 15.30 -11.71
N GLU A 22 -1.96 14.50 -12.60
CA GLU A 22 -3.28 14.76 -13.19
C GLU A 22 -4.44 14.34 -12.26
N TYR A 23 -4.14 13.61 -11.18
CA TYR A 23 -5.15 13.11 -10.25
C TYR A 23 -5.45 14.13 -9.16
N ASP A 24 -6.65 14.72 -9.22
CA ASP A 24 -7.20 15.52 -8.12
C ASP A 24 -7.57 14.62 -6.93
N LEU A 25 -6.56 14.31 -6.12
CA LEU A 25 -6.63 13.29 -5.10
C LEU A 25 -7.17 13.82 -3.78
N VAL A 26 -8.32 13.29 -3.35
CA VAL A 26 -8.94 13.66 -2.07
C VAL A 26 -8.53 12.69 -0.96
N TYR A 27 -8.64 11.38 -1.23
CA TYR A 27 -8.37 10.34 -0.23
C TYR A 27 -7.37 9.31 -0.75
N LEU A 28 -6.38 8.99 0.08
CA LEU A 28 -5.39 7.95 -0.19
C LEU A 28 -5.60 6.78 0.78
N PHE A 29 -5.62 5.57 0.25
CA PHE A 29 -5.66 4.33 1.02
C PHE A 29 -4.40 3.52 0.73
N LEU A 30 -3.68 3.16 1.78
CA LEU A 30 -2.48 2.33 1.72
C LEU A 30 -2.78 0.98 2.36
N ASP A 31 -2.66 -0.08 1.57
CA ASP A 31 -2.90 -1.46 1.99
C ASP A 31 -1.72 -2.36 1.59
N ALA A 32 -1.60 -3.50 2.24
CA ALA A 32 -0.60 -4.51 1.95
C ALA A 32 -1.23 -5.91 1.99
N VAL A 33 -1.19 -6.61 0.86
CA VAL A 33 -1.65 -8.00 0.74
C VAL A 33 -0.44 -8.92 0.86
N PHE A 34 -0.43 -9.79 1.86
CA PHE A 34 0.66 -10.73 2.10
C PHE A 34 0.22 -12.13 1.71
N GLU A 35 0.77 -12.64 0.61
CA GLU A 35 0.56 -14.02 0.16
C GLU A 35 1.87 -14.81 0.33
N PRO A 36 1.84 -16.05 0.82
CA PRO A 36 3.00 -16.93 0.77
C PRO A 36 3.35 -17.27 -0.68
N LEU A 37 4.23 -16.48 -1.31
CA LEU A 37 4.81 -16.85 -2.60
C LEU A 37 5.70 -18.08 -2.41
N ARG A 38 5.26 -19.20 -2.98
CA ARG A 38 5.90 -20.53 -2.83
C ARG A 38 7.28 -20.66 -3.47
N ARG A 39 7.76 -19.65 -4.20
CA ARG A 39 8.82 -19.84 -5.19
C ARG A 39 10.25 -19.75 -4.64
N THR A 40 10.46 -19.08 -3.51
CA THR A 40 11.79 -18.90 -2.92
C THR A 40 11.68 -18.71 -1.41
N GLY A 41 12.11 -19.71 -0.65
CA GLY A 41 12.36 -19.75 0.79
C GLY A 41 11.91 -18.57 1.68
N THR A 42 11.03 -18.88 2.64
CA THR A 42 10.90 -18.27 3.98
C THR A 42 10.46 -16.81 4.09
N THR A 43 10.56 -15.99 3.04
CA THR A 43 10.24 -14.56 3.10
C THR A 43 8.83 -14.31 2.57
N ARG A 44 7.91 -13.84 3.44
CA ARG A 44 6.59 -13.40 2.99
C ARG A 44 6.73 -12.07 2.26
N GLU A 45 6.77 -12.12 0.94
CA GLU A 45 6.64 -10.93 0.11
C GLU A 45 5.19 -10.44 0.14
N GLY A 46 5.01 -9.17 0.47
CA GLY A 46 3.74 -8.49 0.37
C GLY A 46 3.67 -7.69 -0.91
N ILE A 47 2.46 -7.48 -1.40
CA ILE A 47 2.18 -6.49 -2.43
C ILE A 47 1.61 -5.27 -1.72
N LEU A 48 2.32 -4.15 -1.80
CA LEU A 48 1.85 -2.84 -1.37
C LEU A 48 0.96 -2.25 -2.46
N CYS A 49 -0.19 -1.71 -2.04
CA CYS A 49 -1.17 -1.12 -2.94
C CYS A 49 -1.55 0.28 -2.44
N ALA A 50 -1.55 1.26 -3.35
CA ALA A 50 -2.07 2.60 -3.12
C ALA A 50 -3.33 2.83 -3.95
N TRP A 51 -4.42 3.15 -3.27
CA TRP A 51 -5.69 3.50 -3.90
C TRP A 51 -6.03 4.96 -3.63
N GLY A 52 -6.40 5.68 -4.68
CA GLY A 52 -6.86 7.07 -4.59
C GLY A 52 -8.36 7.21 -4.85
N ILE A 53 -8.96 8.23 -4.27
CA ILE A 53 -10.30 8.72 -4.63
C ILE A 53 -10.17 10.10 -5.25
N THR A 54 -10.53 10.22 -6.54
CA THR A 54 -10.50 11.46 -7.34
C THR A 54 -11.90 11.80 -7.89
N GLY A 55 -12.95 11.45 -7.14
CA GLY A 55 -14.34 11.32 -7.63
C GLY A 55 -14.68 9.90 -8.10
N ARG A 56 -13.68 9.09 -8.43
CA ARG A 56 -13.76 7.64 -8.61
C ARG A 56 -12.59 6.95 -7.91
N ARG A 57 -12.71 5.65 -7.67
CA ARG A 57 -11.62 4.84 -7.12
C ARG A 57 -10.60 4.53 -8.23
N VAL A 58 -9.33 4.84 -7.98
CA VAL A 58 -8.21 4.60 -8.91
C VAL A 58 -7.09 3.86 -8.17
N LEU A 59 -6.52 2.82 -8.79
CA LEU A 59 -5.30 2.21 -8.30
C LEU A 59 -4.13 3.07 -8.75
N LEU A 60 -3.41 3.70 -7.84
CA LEU A 60 -2.34 4.67 -8.13
C LEU A 60 -0.98 4.00 -8.29
N HIS A 61 -0.69 3.01 -7.44
CA HIS A 61 0.60 2.34 -7.42
C HIS A 61 0.49 0.95 -6.81
N LEU A 62 1.34 0.05 -7.29
CA LEU A 62 1.46 -1.33 -6.83
C LEU A 62 2.94 -1.68 -6.87
N ALA A 63 3.46 -2.27 -5.78
CA ALA A 63 4.86 -2.68 -5.70
C ALA A 63 5.04 -3.84 -4.73
N LEU A 64 6.11 -4.60 -4.92
CA LEU A 64 6.53 -5.59 -3.94
C LEU A 64 7.09 -4.88 -2.69
N GLY A 65 6.73 -5.38 -1.52
CA GLY A 65 7.14 -4.81 -0.24
C GLY A 65 7.25 -5.86 0.85
N ASN A 66 8.27 -5.71 1.68
CA ASN A 66 8.42 -6.52 2.88
C ASN A 66 7.58 -5.92 4.03
N LYS A 67 6.81 -6.76 4.73
CA LYS A 67 5.97 -6.36 5.87
C LYS A 67 6.73 -5.62 6.97
N GLU A 68 8.02 -5.84 7.14
CA GLU A 68 8.75 -5.26 8.27
C GLU A 68 9.62 -4.06 7.88
N SER A 69 9.82 -3.85 6.58
CA SER A 69 10.70 -2.78 6.12
C SER A 69 9.97 -1.43 6.13
N TYR A 70 10.45 -0.50 6.96
CA TYR A 70 10.09 0.92 6.86
C TYR A 70 10.65 1.53 5.57
N ALA A 71 11.87 1.16 5.17
CA ALA A 71 12.52 1.69 3.97
C ALA A 71 11.69 1.42 2.70
N ASN A 72 11.18 0.20 2.53
CA ASN A 72 10.36 -0.15 1.36
C ASN A 72 9.06 0.67 1.32
N ARG A 73 8.45 0.95 2.47
CA ARG A 73 7.22 1.76 2.55
C ARG A 73 7.48 3.22 2.26
N LEU A 74 8.60 3.75 2.76
CA LEU A 74 9.00 5.12 2.51
C LEU A 74 9.34 5.32 1.03
N GLU A 75 10.07 4.37 0.43
CA GLU A 75 10.36 4.37 -1.00
C GLU A 75 9.09 4.29 -1.85
N PHE A 76 8.15 3.40 -1.50
CA PHE A 76 6.85 3.30 -2.15
C PHE A 76 6.07 4.62 -2.16
N LEU A 77 6.10 5.35 -1.05
CA LEU A 77 5.49 6.67 -0.94
C LEU A 77 6.25 7.74 -1.72
N ARG A 78 7.59 7.77 -1.61
CA ARG A 78 8.46 8.71 -2.32
C ARG A 78 8.37 8.56 -3.84
N ASP A 79 8.24 7.34 -4.34
CA ASP A 79 8.03 7.04 -5.76
C ASP A 79 6.75 7.70 -6.29
N MET A 80 5.65 7.62 -5.53
CA MET A 80 4.43 8.31 -5.95
C MET A 80 4.60 9.82 -5.91
N VAL A 81 5.24 10.36 -4.87
CA VAL A 81 5.49 11.81 -4.75
C VAL A 81 6.39 12.32 -5.88
N SER A 82 7.45 11.60 -6.25
CA SER A 82 8.33 11.98 -7.35
C SER A 82 7.62 11.98 -8.70
N ARG A 83 6.59 11.14 -8.86
CA ARG A 83 5.69 11.12 -10.04
C ARG A 83 4.57 12.18 -10.00
N GLY A 84 4.58 13.06 -8.99
CA GLY A 84 3.66 14.19 -8.90
C GLY A 84 2.39 13.92 -8.09
N LEU A 85 2.37 12.91 -7.22
CA LEU A 85 1.23 12.68 -6.31
C LEU A 85 0.98 13.93 -5.47
N GLN A 86 -0.20 14.53 -5.65
CA GLN A 86 -0.64 15.66 -4.84
C GLN A 86 -0.92 15.23 -3.40
N THR A 87 -0.76 16.15 -2.44
CA THR A 87 -1.03 15.84 -1.03
C THR A 87 -2.53 15.61 -0.83
N PRO A 88 -2.97 14.40 -0.42
CA PRO A 88 -4.39 14.13 -0.19
C PRO A 88 -4.86 14.77 1.12
N LEU A 89 -6.17 15.00 1.24
CA LEU A 89 -6.79 15.45 2.49
C LEU A 89 -6.58 14.42 3.61
N THR A 90 -6.75 13.14 3.30
CA THR A 90 -6.47 12.06 4.27
C THR A 90 -5.66 10.91 3.66
N ALA A 91 -4.81 10.33 4.49
CA ALA A 91 -4.07 9.10 4.22
C ALA A 91 -4.52 8.02 5.20
N THR A 92 -5.26 7.04 4.69
CA THR A 92 -5.77 5.90 5.46
C THR A 92 -4.80 4.74 5.38
N THR A 93 -4.23 4.36 6.52
CA THR A 93 -3.20 3.31 6.59
C THR A 93 -3.63 2.12 7.44
N GLU A 94 -2.97 0.97 7.22
CA GLU A 94 -2.91 -0.07 8.23
C GLU A 94 -2.15 0.41 9.49
N GLY A 95 -2.03 -0.49 10.47
CA GLY A 95 -1.44 -0.18 11.76
C GLY A 95 0.03 -0.38 11.95
N ALA A 96 0.73 -0.71 10.88
CA ALA A 96 2.16 -0.98 10.97
C ALA A 96 2.87 0.33 11.35
N PRO A 97 3.69 0.34 12.42
CA PRO A 97 4.45 1.52 12.82
C PRO A 97 5.30 2.11 11.68
N GLY A 98 5.87 1.25 10.84
CA GLY A 98 6.63 1.68 9.66
C GLY A 98 5.80 2.46 8.64
N LEU A 99 4.53 2.10 8.43
CA LEU A 99 3.66 2.82 7.49
C LEU A 99 3.18 4.15 8.07
N ILE A 100 2.90 4.17 9.38
CA ILE A 100 2.52 5.38 10.11
C ILE A 100 3.64 6.42 9.99
N ARG A 101 4.88 6.02 10.33
CA ARG A 101 6.05 6.88 10.24
C ARG A 101 6.30 7.35 8.82
N ALA A 102 6.21 6.46 7.82
CA ALA A 102 6.46 6.82 6.43
C ALA A 102 5.47 7.87 5.89
N VAL A 103 4.20 7.81 6.32
CA VAL A 103 3.19 8.83 5.98
C VAL A 103 3.47 10.15 6.72
N GLU A 104 3.84 10.10 7.99
CA GLU A 104 4.20 11.29 8.77
C GLU A 104 5.42 12.01 8.18
N ASP A 105 6.43 11.26 7.72
CA ASP A 105 7.63 11.79 7.07
C ASP A 105 7.35 12.37 5.67
N MET A 106 6.25 11.96 5.02
CA MET A 106 5.84 12.48 3.70
C MET A 106 5.29 13.91 3.79
N GLY A 107 4.86 14.34 4.98
CA GLY A 107 4.50 15.73 5.26
C GLY A 107 3.19 15.84 6.06
N PRO A 108 3.11 16.81 7.01
CA PRO A 108 2.00 16.94 7.95
C PRO A 108 0.70 17.48 7.33
N LYS A 109 0.67 17.74 6.02
CA LYS A 109 -0.49 18.35 5.35
C LYS A 109 -1.66 17.38 5.14
N SER A 110 -1.43 16.08 5.27
CA SER A 110 -2.48 15.06 5.17
C SER A 110 -2.86 14.53 6.55
N LEU A 111 -4.16 14.41 6.82
CA LEU A 111 -4.64 13.78 8.05
C LEU A 111 -4.49 12.25 7.96
N ARG A 112 -3.67 11.68 8.84
CA ARG A 112 -3.55 10.21 8.93
C ARG A 112 -4.78 9.61 9.62
N VAL A 113 -5.45 8.69 8.94
CA VAL A 113 -6.60 7.94 9.46
C VAL A 113 -6.24 6.46 9.60
N ARG A 114 -6.63 5.83 10.71
CA ARG A 114 -6.48 4.38 10.84
C ARG A 114 -7.58 3.68 10.06
N CYS A 115 -7.24 2.73 9.19
CA CYS A 115 -8.22 1.92 8.48
C CYS A 115 -9.08 1.08 9.45
N TRP A 116 -10.41 1.30 9.41
CA TRP A 116 -11.38 0.60 10.26
C TRP A 116 -11.53 -0.87 9.89
N ALA A 117 -11.47 -1.21 8.60
CA ALA A 117 -11.52 -2.61 8.16
C ALA A 117 -10.36 -3.42 8.75
N HIS A 118 -9.14 -2.87 8.73
CA HIS A 118 -7.98 -3.48 9.37
C HIS A 118 -8.13 -3.60 10.89
N LYS A 119 -8.69 -2.56 11.54
CA LYS A 119 -8.93 -2.59 12.98
C LYS A 119 -9.96 -3.65 13.36
N ALA A 120 -11.06 -3.75 12.63
CA ALA A 120 -12.13 -4.72 12.84
C ALA A 120 -11.62 -6.17 12.68
N ARG A 121 -10.88 -6.46 11.60
CA ARG A 121 -10.23 -7.77 11.40
C ARG A 121 -9.27 -8.11 12.54
N THR A 122 -8.43 -7.16 12.94
CA THR A 122 -7.48 -7.37 14.05
C THR A 122 -8.21 -7.69 15.36
N SER A 123 -9.28 -6.96 15.67
CA SER A 123 -10.10 -7.19 16.86
C SER A 123 -10.80 -8.55 16.82
N SER A 124 -11.38 -8.94 15.69
CA SER A 124 -12.08 -10.23 15.57
C SER A 124 -11.11 -11.42 15.66
N THR A 125 -9.93 -11.34 15.04
CA THR A 125 -8.88 -12.36 15.18
C THR A 125 -8.38 -12.47 16.62
N ARG A 126 -8.15 -11.33 17.31
CA ARG A 126 -7.73 -11.33 18.71
C ARG A 126 -8.80 -11.97 19.62
N CYS A 127 -10.08 -11.68 19.38
CA CYS A 127 -11.18 -12.30 20.12
C CYS A 127 -11.19 -13.83 19.92
N ARG A 128 -11.10 -14.31 18.68
CA ARG A 128 -11.05 -15.75 18.38
C ARG A 128 -9.88 -16.46 19.05
N ARG A 129 -8.68 -15.87 19.08
CA ARG A 129 -7.52 -16.45 19.78
C ARG A 129 -7.69 -16.48 21.29
N ARG A 130 -8.31 -15.45 21.86
CA ARG A 130 -8.53 -15.36 23.31
C ARG A 130 -9.62 -16.33 23.80
N CYS A 131 -10.61 -16.61 22.95
CA CYS A 131 -11.71 -17.52 23.24
C CYS A 131 -11.50 -18.95 22.72
N ALA A 132 -10.34 -19.26 22.12
CA ALA A 132 -10.01 -20.62 21.73
C ALA A 132 -9.81 -21.47 23.00
N PRO A 133 -10.42 -22.67 23.10
CA PRO A 133 -10.19 -23.56 24.24
C PRO A 133 -8.71 -23.92 24.31
N ARG A 134 -8.18 -24.00 25.54
CA ARG A 134 -6.79 -24.40 25.82
C ARG A 134 -6.57 -25.87 25.48
#